data_AF-A0A9P7EQI7-F1
#
_entry.id   AF-A0A9P7EQI7-F1
#
_cell.length_a   1.000
_cell.length_b   1.000
_cell.length_c   1.000
_cell.angle_alpha   90.00
_cell.angle_beta   90.00
_cell.angle_gamma   90.00
#
_symmetry.space_group_name_H-M   'P 1'
#
loop_
_entity.id
_entity.type
_entity.pdbx_description
1 polymer ?
#
loop_
_entity_poly.entity_id
_entity_poly.type
_entity_poly.pdbx_seq_one_letter_code
_entity_poly.pdbx_strand_id
1 'polypeptide(L)'
;MVLGTHIVLSILELFRYHTRVLYIDIDVHHGDGAEEAFTDRVMTASFHKYGEYFPGTGELRDIGIGKGGYYFPNFPLRDGFSDENYKLVFEPVICEVMELYDPSAIVLQFGTDSLSANSAA
;
A
#
# COMPACT_ATOMS: atom_id res chain seq x y z
N MET A 1 2.06 -7.96 -15.18
CA MET A 1 2.50 -7.26 -13.96
C MET A 1 3.48 -6.16 -14.34
N VAL A 2 2.93 -5.04 -14.80
CA VAL A 2 3.63 -3.78 -15.12
C VAL A 2 2.75 -2.67 -14.54
N LEU A 3 2.40 -2.79 -13.25
CA LEU A 3 1.44 -1.87 -12.60
C LEU A 3 2.10 -0.73 -11.83
N GLY A 4 3.41 -0.79 -11.53
CA GLY A 4 4.08 0.24 -10.72
C GLY A 4 4.41 1.56 -11.44
N THR A 5 4.79 1.53 -12.72
CA THR A 5 5.41 2.72 -13.37
C THR A 5 4.47 3.93 -13.45
N HIS A 6 3.19 3.71 -13.75
CA HIS A 6 2.22 4.79 -13.87
C HIS A 6 1.92 5.46 -12.52
N ILE A 7 1.94 4.69 -11.44
CA ILE A 7 1.72 5.17 -10.08
C ILE A 7 2.90 6.05 -9.66
N VAL A 8 4.13 5.58 -9.88
CA VAL A 8 5.34 6.36 -9.59
C VAL A 8 5.31 7.70 -10.33
N LEU A 9 5.03 7.70 -11.64
CA LEU A 9 4.96 8.93 -12.43
C LEU A 9 3.85 9.87 -11.93
N SER A 10 2.71 9.33 -11.53
CA SER A 10 1.59 10.13 -10.99
C SER A 10 1.97 10.82 -9.68
N ILE A 11 2.65 10.10 -8.77
CA ILE A 11 3.12 10.66 -7.50
C ILE A 11 4.21 11.72 -7.73
N LEU A 12 5.11 11.49 -8.68
CA LEU A 12 6.11 12.49 -9.07
C LEU A 12 5.47 13.79 -9.59
N GLU A 13 4.36 13.70 -10.33
CA GLU A 13 3.61 14.88 -10.76
C GLU A 13 2.94 15.59 -9.58
N LEU A 14 2.38 14.84 -8.62
CA LEU A 14 1.79 15.42 -7.41
C LEU A 14 2.80 16.20 -6.57
N PHE A 15 4.09 15.82 -6.56
CA PHE A 15 5.13 16.55 -5.85
C PHE A 15 5.32 18.01 -6.27
N ARG A 16 4.77 18.41 -7.42
CA ARG A 16 4.77 19.81 -7.86
C ARG A 16 3.85 20.70 -7.01
N TYR A 17 2.88 20.10 -6.32
CA TYR A 17 1.86 20.80 -5.53
C TYR A 17 1.74 20.29 -4.09
N HIS A 18 2.23 19.07 -3.82
CA HIS A 18 2.04 18.35 -2.57
C HIS A 18 3.38 17.95 -1.95
N THR A 19 3.57 18.24 -0.66
CA THR A 19 4.82 17.94 0.06
C THR A 19 4.86 16.48 0.51
N ARG A 20 3.71 15.95 0.94
CA ARG A 20 3.49 14.56 1.38
C ARG A 20 2.32 13.96 0.60
N VAL A 21 2.54 12.76 0.08
CA VAL A 21 1.55 11.97 -0.67
C VAL A 21 1.36 10.64 0.04
N LEU A 22 0.11 10.27 0.34
CA LEU A 22 -0.22 8.94 0.82
C LEU A 22 -0.59 8.05 -0.38
N TYR A 23 0.10 6.94 -0.54
CA TYR A 23 -0.26 5.88 -1.47
C TYR A 23 -0.92 4.75 -0.69
N ILE A 24 -2.15 4.38 -1.09
CA ILE A 24 -2.91 3.28 -0.51
C ILE A 24 -3.11 2.22 -1.59
N ASP A 25 -2.77 0.98 -1.26
CA ASP A 25 -2.86 -0.17 -2.15
C ASP A 25 -3.74 -1.26 -1.53
N ILE A 26 -4.84 -1.58 -2.21
CA ILE A 26 -5.77 -2.65 -1.83
C ILE A 26 -5.75 -3.82 -2.82
N ASP A 27 -4.74 -3.90 -3.68
CA ASP A 27 -4.46 -5.10 -4.47
C ASP A 27 -4.12 -6.29 -3.58
N VAL A 28 -4.44 -7.50 -4.03
CA VAL A 28 -4.09 -8.73 -3.34
C VAL A 28 -2.58 -8.97 -3.32
N HIS A 29 -1.86 -8.40 -4.28
CA HIS A 29 -0.40 -8.42 -4.33
C HIS A 29 0.19 -7.22 -3.61
N HIS A 30 1.35 -7.40 -2.99
CA HIS A 30 2.08 -6.28 -2.41
C HIS A 30 2.51 -5.27 -3.48
N GLY A 31 2.32 -3.98 -3.20
CA GLY A 31 2.70 -2.84 -4.05
C GLY A 31 4.20 -2.53 -4.08
N ASP A 32 5.01 -3.57 -4.27
CA ASP A 32 6.48 -3.54 -4.16
C ASP A 32 7.16 -2.44 -4.99
N GLY A 33 6.74 -2.23 -6.23
CA GLY A 33 7.34 -1.24 -7.11
C GLY A 33 7.12 0.21 -6.67
N ALA A 34 6.03 0.50 -5.97
CA ALA A 34 5.80 1.82 -5.39
C ALA A 34 6.60 2.00 -4.09
N GLU A 35 6.65 0.97 -3.25
CA GLU A 35 7.44 0.97 -2.02
C GLU A 35 8.94 1.17 -2.30
N GLU A 36 9.51 0.46 -3.27
CA GLU A 36 10.93 0.59 -3.64
C GLU A 36 11.27 1.97 -4.22
N ALA A 37 10.31 2.64 -4.85
CA ALA A 37 10.53 3.90 -5.55
C ALA A 37 10.61 5.11 -4.61
N PHE A 38 10.07 5.01 -3.38
CA PHE A 38 9.91 6.13 -2.48
C PHE A 38 10.49 5.85 -1.09
N THR A 39 10.79 6.91 -0.34
CA THR A 39 11.34 6.79 1.02
C THR A 39 10.69 7.78 1.98
N ASP A 40 10.98 9.08 1.89
CA ASP A 40 10.64 10.05 2.95
C ASP A 40 9.49 11.03 2.61
N ARG A 41 9.00 11.05 1.38
CA ARG A 41 7.91 11.95 0.93
C ARG A 41 6.63 11.25 0.51
N VAL A 42 6.64 9.92 0.59
CA VAL A 42 5.49 9.07 0.31
C VAL A 42 5.38 8.06 1.44
N MET A 43 4.18 7.90 1.98
CA MET A 43 3.84 6.76 2.81
C MET A 43 3.10 5.75 1.94
N THR A 44 3.52 4.49 1.95
CA THR A 44 2.95 3.41 1.12
C THR A 44 2.23 2.41 2.02
N ALA A 45 0.91 2.53 2.12
CA ALA A 45 0.07 1.61 2.88
C ALA A 45 -0.44 0.49 1.97
N SER A 46 -0.07 -0.76 2.25
CA SER A 46 -0.46 -1.91 1.42
C SER A 46 -1.12 -3.01 2.26
N PHE A 47 -2.22 -3.55 1.76
CA PHE A 47 -3.00 -4.63 2.39
C PHE A 47 -3.13 -5.79 1.41
N HIS A 48 -2.29 -6.82 1.58
CA HIS A 48 -2.06 -7.84 0.55
C HIS A 48 -1.94 -9.23 1.15
N LYS A 49 -2.13 -10.27 0.33
CA LYS A 49 -1.90 -11.66 0.72
C LYS A 49 -0.40 -11.92 0.85
N TYR A 50 0.01 -12.57 1.94
CA TYR A 50 1.41 -12.82 2.25
C TYR A 50 1.68 -14.26 2.68
N GLY A 51 2.84 -14.80 2.30
CA GLY A 51 3.23 -16.20 2.49
C GLY A 51 3.81 -16.79 1.20
N GLU A 52 3.34 -17.97 0.78
CA GLU A 52 3.65 -18.54 -0.54
C GLU A 52 2.83 -17.84 -1.64
N TYR A 53 2.97 -16.52 -1.76
CA TYR A 53 2.23 -15.69 -2.69
C TYR A 53 3.15 -14.65 -3.34
N PHE A 54 2.89 -14.30 -4.60
CA PHE A 54 3.65 -13.28 -5.31
C PHE A 54 3.33 -11.88 -4.74
N PRO A 55 4.30 -10.94 -4.63
CA PRO A 55 5.72 -11.00 -4.97
C PRO A 55 6.63 -11.63 -3.90
N GLY A 56 6.12 -11.88 -2.70
CA GLY A 56 6.90 -12.38 -1.55
C GLY A 56 7.60 -11.29 -0.72
N THR A 57 7.32 -10.01 -0.99
CA THR A 57 7.72 -8.83 -0.21
C THR A 57 6.53 -8.28 0.60
N GLY A 58 6.75 -7.27 1.44
CA GLY A 58 5.69 -6.66 2.25
C GLY A 58 5.47 -7.35 3.59
N GLU A 59 6.54 -7.90 4.19
CA GLU A 59 6.45 -8.47 5.53
C GLU A 59 6.08 -7.37 6.54
N LEU A 60 5.46 -7.74 7.66
CA LEU A 60 5.16 -6.82 8.76
C LEU A 60 6.39 -6.03 9.27
N ARG A 61 7.60 -6.56 9.07
CA ARG A 61 8.87 -5.94 9.48
C ARG A 61 9.46 -5.01 8.42
N ASP A 62 8.91 -5.01 7.21
CA ASP A 62 9.31 -4.13 6.12
C ASP A 62 8.70 -2.74 6.37
N ILE A 63 9.36 -1.97 7.23
CA ILE A 63 8.87 -0.67 7.70
C ILE A 63 9.61 0.51 7.03
N GLY A 64 10.46 0.24 6.03
CA GLY A 64 11.34 1.23 5.43
C GLY A 64 12.60 1.54 6.25
N ILE A 65 13.50 2.33 5.67
CA ILE A 65 14.82 2.61 6.23
C ILE A 65 15.18 4.10 6.14
N GLY A 66 16.09 4.53 7.02
CA GLY A 66 16.62 5.90 7.00
C GLY A 66 15.51 6.95 7.22
N LYS A 67 15.43 7.93 6.31
CA LYS A 67 14.41 8.99 6.38
C LYS A 67 12.99 8.49 6.10
N GLY A 68 12.85 7.34 5.43
CA GLY A 68 11.58 6.65 5.20
C GLY A 68 11.28 5.56 6.23
N GLY A 69 11.98 5.54 7.37
CA GLY A 69 11.64 4.62 8.44
C GLY A 69 10.23 4.86 8.97
N TYR A 70 9.47 3.78 9.11
CA TYR A 70 8.05 3.74 9.49
C TYR A 70 7.07 4.31 8.45
N TYR A 71 7.50 4.48 7.19
CA TYR A 71 6.64 5.04 6.13
C TYR A 71 6.01 3.94 5.26
N PHE A 72 6.26 2.67 5.56
CA PHE A 72 5.73 1.51 4.83
C PHE A 72 4.82 0.66 5.74
N PRO A 73 3.61 1.12 6.07
CA PRO A 73 2.66 0.30 6.82
C PRO A 73 2.16 -0.86 5.95
N ASN A 74 2.81 -2.02 6.11
CA ASN A 74 2.48 -3.27 5.44
C ASN A 74 1.55 -4.15 6.29
N PHE A 75 0.44 -4.58 5.69
CA PHE A 75 -0.56 -5.46 6.31
C PHE A 75 -0.63 -6.79 5.59
N PRO A 76 0.24 -7.76 5.96
CA PRO A 76 0.21 -9.10 5.41
C PRO A 76 -1.03 -9.87 5.90
N LEU A 77 -1.91 -10.23 4.96
CA LEU A 77 -3.15 -10.96 5.18
C LEU A 77 -3.01 -12.43 4.78
N ARG A 78 -3.84 -13.29 5.40
CA ARG A 78 -3.97 -14.71 5.04
C ARG A 78 -5.30 -14.95 4.34
N ASP A 79 -5.41 -16.11 3.69
CA ASP A 79 -6.66 -16.57 3.10
C ASP A 79 -7.83 -16.59 4.11
N GLY A 80 -9.04 -16.41 3.59
CA GLY A 80 -10.27 -16.43 4.38
C GLY A 80 -10.61 -15.11 5.06
N PHE A 81 -9.99 -14.00 4.66
CA PHE A 81 -10.41 -12.66 5.09
C PHE A 81 -11.78 -12.32 4.48
N SER A 82 -12.76 -12.00 5.33
CA SER A 82 -14.06 -11.48 4.90
C SER A 82 -14.01 -9.96 4.75
N ASP A 83 -15.01 -9.40 4.07
CA ASP A 83 -15.18 -7.95 3.92
C ASP A 83 -15.26 -7.25 5.31
N GLU A 84 -15.94 -7.87 6.28
CA GLU A 84 -16.03 -7.33 7.65
C GLU A 84 -14.67 -7.30 8.34
N ASN A 85 -13.90 -8.39 8.25
CA ASN A 85 -12.56 -8.44 8.83
C ASN A 85 -11.63 -7.43 8.15
N TYR A 86 -11.73 -7.30 6.82
CA TYR A 86 -10.96 -6.31 6.06
C TYR A 86 -11.26 -4.90 6.55
N LYS A 87 -12.54 -4.57 6.70
CA LYS A 87 -12.99 -3.26 7.19
C LYS A 87 -12.50 -2.95 8.60
N LEU A 88 -12.55 -3.93 9.50
CA LEU A 88 -12.07 -3.79 10.89
C LEU A 88 -10.57 -3.51 11.00
N VAL A 89 -9.78 -3.85 9.98
CA VAL A 89 -8.34 -3.55 9.91
C VAL A 89 -8.10 -2.26 9.13
N PHE A 90 -8.70 -2.13 7.94
CA PHE A 90 -8.45 -1.02 7.03
C PHE A 90 -8.85 0.33 7.63
N GLU A 91 -10.07 0.46 8.19
CA GLU A 91 -10.57 1.76 8.66
C GLU A 91 -9.70 2.34 9.80
N PRO A 92 -9.43 1.62 10.91
CA PRO A 92 -8.62 2.17 12.00
C PRO A 92 -7.20 2.51 11.56
N VAL A 93 -6.60 1.66 10.72
CA VAL A 93 -5.24 1.86 10.21
C VAL A 93 -5.16 3.12 9.36
N ILE A 94 -6.07 3.27 8.38
CA ILE A 94 -6.05 4.43 7.51
C ILE A 94 -6.40 5.70 8.29
N CYS A 95 -7.28 5.64 9.29
CA CYS A 95 -7.51 6.76 10.20
C CYS A 95 -6.21 7.19 10.90
N GLU A 96 -5.48 6.27 11.52
CA GLU A 96 -4.22 6.57 12.21
C GLU A 96 -3.14 7.09 11.24
N VAL A 97 -3.04 6.49 10.05
CA VAL A 97 -2.13 6.94 8.98
C VAL A 97 -2.46 8.38 8.57
N MET A 98 -3.74 8.69 8.37
CA MET A 98 -4.16 10.05 8.00
C MET A 98 -3.82 11.07 9.10
N GLU A 99 -4.01 10.70 10.37
CA GLU A 99 -3.71 11.57 11.52
C GLU A 99 -2.21 11.79 11.72
N LEU A 100 -1.40 10.73 11.64
CA LEU A 100 0.04 10.80 11.89
C LEU A 100 0.83 11.36 10.71
N TYR A 101 0.48 10.94 9.49
CA TYR A 101 1.22 11.31 8.29
C TYR A 101 0.76 12.66 7.70
N ASP A 102 -0.49 13.06 7.96
CA ASP A 102 -1.09 14.32 7.49
C ASP A 102 -0.84 14.53 5.98
N PRO A 103 -1.27 13.62 5.09
CA PRO A 103 -0.99 13.73 3.67
C PRO A 103 -1.75 14.90 3.03
N SER A 104 -1.11 15.56 2.07
CA SER A 104 -1.73 16.65 1.30
C SER A 104 -2.39 16.18 -0.01
N ALA A 105 -2.14 14.92 -0.41
CA ALA A 105 -2.77 14.23 -1.52
C ALA A 105 -2.79 12.71 -1.26
N ILE A 106 -3.76 12.02 -1.85
CA ILE A 106 -3.92 10.57 -1.75
C ILE A 106 -3.96 9.96 -3.15
N VAL A 107 -3.22 8.87 -3.35
CA VAL A 107 -3.32 7.99 -4.51
C VAL A 107 -3.82 6.64 -4.00
N LEU A 108 -4.94 6.17 -4.53
CA LEU A 108 -5.54 4.89 -4.15
C LEU A 108 -5.53 3.94 -5.35
N GLN A 109 -4.79 2.84 -5.24
CA GLN A 109 -4.82 1.78 -6.23
C GLN A 109 -5.91 0.78 -5.90
N PHE A 110 -6.79 0.53 -6.86
CA PHE A 110 -7.78 -0.53 -6.82
C PHE A 110 -7.29 -1.72 -7.65
N GLY A 111 -6.68 -2.71 -7.00
CA GLY A 111 -6.50 -4.03 -7.58
C GLY A 111 -7.85 -4.76 -7.67
N THR A 112 -8.22 -5.26 -8.85
CA THR A 112 -9.46 -6.04 -9.01
C THR A 112 -9.29 -7.52 -8.70
N ASP A 113 -8.04 -7.95 -8.53
CA ASP A 113 -7.69 -9.36 -8.30
C ASP A 113 -8.01 -9.83 -6.87
N SER A 114 -8.23 -8.89 -5.95
CA SER A 114 -8.64 -9.11 -4.56
C SER A 114 -10.11 -9.55 -4.40
N LEU A 115 -10.90 -9.53 -5.49
CA LEU A 115 -12.31 -9.91 -5.46
C LEU A 115 -12.46 -11.44 -5.48
N SER A 116 -13.38 -11.95 -4.66
CA SER A 116 -13.65 -13.38 -4.43
C SER A 116 -14.01 -14.21 -5.67
N ALA A 117 -14.20 -13.58 -6.83
CA ALA A 117 -14.48 -14.24 -8.11
C ALA A 117 -13.23 -14.45 -8.99
N ASN A 118 -12.05 -14.00 -8.56
CA ASN A 118 -10.85 -14.12 -9.37
C ASN A 118 -10.18 -15.50 -9.19
N SER A 119 -10.10 -16.29 -10.25
CA SER A 119 -9.49 -17.63 -10.26
C SER A 119 -7.96 -17.62 -10.24
N ALA A 120 -7.35 -16.47 -9.92
CA ALA A 120 -5.90 -16.25 -9.92
C ALA A 120 -5.33 -15.88 -8.53
N ALA A 121 -6.15 -15.92 -7.47
CA ALA A 121 -5.74 -15.67 -6.08
C ALA A 121 -5.47 -16.95 -5.28
#